data_AF-A0A537ZJW2-F1
#
_entry.id   AF-A0A537ZJW2-F1
#
_cell.length_a   1.000
_cell.length_b   1.000
_cell.length_c   1.000
_cell.angle_alpha   90.00
_cell.angle_beta   90.00
_cell.angle_gamma   90.00
#
_symmetry.space_group_name_H-M   'P 1'
#
loop_
_entity.id
_entity.type
_entity.pdbx_description
1 polymer ?
#
loop_
_entity_poly.entity_id
_entity_poly.type
_entity_poly.pdbx_seq_one_letter_code
_entity_poly.pdbx_strand_id
1 'polypeptide(L)'
;MAEWVDLLDPSPEELRAHLPEGVHPRALEQLLAPTLHDDEPRPKLEGHGNYIFGVFLVPRAVPEEDRIYYQELDHIGTRTTLLTVRKTPQNGEPFDISEARKSCQEHEGVGMYVYHLVDHMAESYLDVIDDLNAEIDEVEDNVESWDPEKTRQRVSDLRHDVLHIRRILSPMRDAIRAVVDDRVEIDDGQPLMTREVELNFAAAYDKFLRAYDGLELSRDLVAG
;
A
#
# COMPACT_ATOMS: atom_id res chain seq x y z
N MET A 1 -19.95 -8.15 -15.53
CA MET A 1 -18.48 -8.09 -15.50
C MET A 1 -18.12 -6.91 -14.63
N ALA A 2 -17.11 -7.06 -13.78
CA ALA A 2 -16.62 -5.94 -13.00
C ALA A 2 -15.82 -4.99 -13.90
N GLU A 3 -15.79 -3.71 -13.54
CA GLU A 3 -15.03 -2.67 -14.21
C GLU A 3 -13.98 -2.11 -13.23
N TRP A 4 -12.79 -1.80 -13.73
CA TRP A 4 -11.77 -1.09 -12.96
C TRP A 4 -11.53 0.31 -13.55
N VAL A 5 -12.05 1.32 -12.86
CA VAL A 5 -11.81 2.73 -13.14
C VAL A 5 -10.60 3.19 -12.30
N ASP A 6 -9.52 3.60 -12.96
CA ASP A 6 -8.34 4.17 -12.27
C ASP A 6 -8.21 5.64 -12.62
N LEU A 7 -8.13 6.47 -11.60
CA LEU A 7 -7.96 7.90 -11.71
C LEU A 7 -6.62 8.30 -11.08
N LEU A 8 -5.77 8.94 -11.87
CA LEU A 8 -4.50 9.50 -11.42
C LEU A 8 -4.67 11.00 -11.19
N ASP A 9 -4.47 11.45 -9.96
CA ASP A 9 -4.58 12.85 -9.55
C ASP A 9 -5.86 13.55 -10.10
N PRO A 10 -7.06 12.94 -9.96
CA PRO A 10 -8.25 13.45 -10.62
C PRO A 10 -8.69 14.80 -10.09
N SER A 11 -9.32 15.57 -10.97
CA SER A 11 -10.06 16.75 -10.53
C SER A 11 -11.28 16.36 -9.69
N PRO A 12 -11.80 17.24 -8.82
CA PRO A 12 -13.03 16.97 -8.08
C PRO A 12 -14.26 16.71 -8.96
N GLU A 13 -14.27 17.21 -10.19
CA GLU A 13 -15.35 17.00 -11.16
C GLU A 13 -15.25 15.60 -11.78
N GLU A 14 -14.04 15.20 -12.16
CA GLU A 14 -13.72 13.87 -12.70
C GLU A 14 -14.00 12.76 -11.69
N LEU A 15 -13.57 12.94 -10.44
CA LEU A 15 -13.85 11.97 -9.38
C LEU A 15 -15.35 11.80 -9.16
N ARG A 16 -16.12 12.90 -9.10
CA ARG A 16 -17.58 12.84 -8.92
C ARG A 16 -18.29 12.18 -10.10
N ALA A 17 -17.77 12.33 -11.32
CA ALA A 17 -18.34 11.73 -12.51
C ALA A 17 -18.21 10.19 -12.52
N HIS A 18 -17.21 9.64 -11.82
CA HIS A 18 -16.94 8.21 -11.75
C HIS A 18 -17.27 7.58 -10.38
N LEU A 19 -17.75 8.38 -9.43
CA LEU A 19 -18.07 7.90 -8.08
C LEU A 19 -19.27 6.95 -8.12
N PRO A 20 -19.15 5.73 -7.56
CA PRO A 20 -20.29 4.82 -7.48
C PRO A 20 -21.46 5.41 -6.66
N GLU A 21 -22.68 4.99 -6.99
CA GLU A 21 -23.87 5.40 -6.24
C GLU A 21 -23.85 4.86 -4.80
N GLY A 22 -24.34 5.65 -3.85
CA GLY A 22 -24.44 5.25 -2.45
C GLY A 22 -23.16 5.44 -1.62
N VAL A 23 -22.05 5.90 -2.23
CA VAL A 23 -20.83 6.23 -1.49
C VAL A 23 -21.09 7.35 -0.49
N HIS A 24 -20.73 7.11 0.77
CA HIS A 24 -20.98 8.07 1.85
C HIS A 24 -20.16 9.36 1.65
N PRO A 25 -20.70 10.56 1.96
CA PRO A 25 -19.99 11.84 1.76
C PRO A 25 -18.59 11.89 2.39
N ARG A 26 -18.39 11.27 3.55
CA ARG A 26 -17.06 11.16 4.20
C ARG A 26 -16.03 10.37 3.39
N ALA A 27 -16.45 9.35 2.64
CA ALA A 27 -15.53 8.62 1.77
C ALA A 27 -15.12 9.48 0.57
N LEU A 28 -16.06 10.27 0.03
CA LEU A 28 -15.75 11.28 -0.99
C LEU A 28 -14.80 12.37 -0.46
N GLU A 29 -15.01 12.84 0.77
CA GLU A 29 -14.10 13.80 1.43
C GLU A 29 -12.68 13.23 1.52
N GLN A 30 -12.53 11.95 1.88
CA GLN A 30 -11.23 11.28 1.93
C GLN A 30 -10.58 11.14 0.54
N LEU A 31 -11.35 10.73 -0.47
CA LEU A 31 -10.86 10.62 -1.86
C LEU A 31 -10.38 11.97 -2.42
N LEU A 32 -11.02 13.07 -2.02
CA LEU A 32 -10.66 14.44 -2.42
C LEU A 32 -9.55 15.05 -1.57
N ALA A 33 -9.21 14.44 -0.43
CA ALA A 33 -8.25 15.01 0.48
C ALA A 33 -6.84 14.99 -0.15
N PRO A 34 -6.08 16.10 -0.03
CA PRO A 34 -4.78 16.27 -0.69
C PRO A 34 -3.73 15.41 -0.01
N THR A 35 -2.78 14.82 -0.75
CA THR A 35 -1.70 13.94 -0.23
C THR A 35 -1.07 14.36 1.11
N LEU A 36 -0.85 15.65 1.33
CA LEU A 36 -0.41 16.22 2.59
C LEU A 36 -1.61 16.45 3.53
N HIS A 37 -1.80 15.53 4.47
CA HIS A 37 -2.82 15.62 5.51
C HIS A 37 -2.15 15.90 6.87
N ASP A 38 -2.87 16.52 7.81
CA ASP A 38 -2.34 16.81 9.17
C ASP A 38 -1.95 15.52 9.94
N ASP A 39 -2.53 14.38 9.55
CA ASP A 39 -2.19 13.02 10.01
C ASP A 39 -1.74 12.18 8.79
N GLU A 40 -0.67 11.39 8.90
CA GLU A 40 -0.29 10.43 7.85
C GLU A 40 -1.48 9.51 7.52
N PRO A 41 -1.87 9.36 6.23
CA PRO A 41 -3.00 8.52 5.84
C PRO A 41 -2.74 7.10 6.31
N ARG A 42 -3.60 6.60 7.21
CA ARG A 42 -3.41 5.29 7.81
C ARG A 42 -4.02 4.21 6.91
N PRO A 43 -3.25 3.19 6.51
CA PRO A 43 -3.78 2.09 5.76
C PRO A 43 -4.96 1.40 6.41
N LYS A 44 -5.97 1.09 5.62
CA LYS A 44 -7.21 0.41 6.05
C LYS A 44 -7.95 -0.19 4.87
N LEU A 45 -8.79 -1.17 5.17
CA LEU A 45 -9.75 -1.75 4.25
C LEU A 45 -10.99 -2.13 5.05
N GLU A 46 -12.11 -1.46 4.76
CA GLU A 46 -13.31 -1.50 5.58
C GLU A 46 -14.56 -1.65 4.71
N GLY A 47 -15.54 -2.39 5.21
CA GLY A 47 -16.87 -2.47 4.61
C GLY A 47 -17.77 -1.30 5.04
N HIS A 48 -18.52 -0.76 4.10
CA HIS A 48 -19.50 0.32 4.31
C HIS A 48 -20.76 0.08 3.50
N GLY A 49 -21.81 -0.46 4.13
CA GLY A 49 -23.07 -0.70 3.44
C GLY A 49 -22.83 -1.56 2.19
N ASN A 50 -23.00 -0.99 1.00
CA ASN A 50 -22.86 -1.68 -0.29
C ASN A 50 -21.47 -1.59 -0.96
N TYR A 51 -20.45 -1.03 -0.30
CA TYR A 51 -19.11 -0.90 -0.87
C TYR A 51 -18.01 -1.14 0.16
N ILE A 52 -16.81 -1.51 -0.29
CA ILE A 52 -15.60 -1.44 0.50
C ILE A 52 -14.88 -0.12 0.25
N PHE A 53 -14.28 0.45 1.27
CA PHE A 53 -13.36 1.57 1.17
C PHE A 53 -12.00 1.15 1.69
N GLY A 54 -10.94 1.53 1.00
CA GLY A 54 -9.62 1.40 1.57
C GLY A 54 -8.70 2.53 1.18
N VAL A 55 -7.72 2.72 2.04
CA VAL A 55 -6.59 3.64 1.88
C VAL A 55 -5.37 2.75 1.91
N PHE A 56 -4.60 2.73 0.83
CA PHE A 56 -3.34 2.00 0.77
C PHE A 56 -2.18 2.97 0.60
N LEU A 57 -1.05 2.61 1.19
CA LEU A 57 0.21 3.29 1.00
C LEU A 57 1.17 2.34 0.32
N VAL A 58 1.73 2.75 -0.81
CA VAL A 58 2.75 1.98 -1.54
C VAL A 58 4.10 2.69 -1.42
N PRO A 59 5.16 2.01 -0.96
CA PRO A 59 6.47 2.61 -0.84
C PRO A 59 7.13 2.71 -2.23
N ARG A 60 7.97 3.73 -2.40
CA ARG A 60 8.79 3.96 -3.57
C ARG A 60 10.17 4.42 -3.12
N ALA A 61 11.18 3.62 -3.38
CA ALA A 61 12.58 4.01 -3.22
C ALA A 61 13.01 4.90 -4.39
N VAL A 62 13.82 5.91 -4.09
CA VAL A 62 14.55 6.75 -5.04
C VAL A 62 16.03 6.62 -4.69
N PRO A 63 16.71 5.58 -5.18
CA PRO A 63 18.09 5.27 -4.77
C PRO A 63 19.06 6.43 -5.01
N GLU A 64 18.85 7.22 -6.06
CA GLU A 64 19.71 8.37 -6.39
C GLU A 64 19.60 9.51 -5.37
N GLU A 65 18.49 9.57 -4.62
CA GLU A 65 18.21 10.56 -3.59
C GLU A 65 18.29 10.00 -2.17
N ASP A 66 18.58 8.70 -2.01
CA ASP A 66 18.62 8.03 -0.71
C ASP A 66 17.32 8.26 0.08
N ARG A 67 16.19 8.10 -0.62
CA ARG A 67 14.87 8.51 -0.15
C ARG A 67 13.84 7.43 -0.42
N ILE A 68 12.99 7.19 0.57
CA ILE A 68 11.73 6.45 0.41
C ILE A 68 10.57 7.43 0.56
N TYR A 69 9.62 7.40 -0.37
CA TYR A 69 8.34 8.07 -0.22
C TYR A 69 7.18 7.10 -0.39
N TYR A 70 5.99 7.50 0.04
CA TYR A 70 4.79 6.70 -0.05
C TYR A 70 3.77 7.40 -0.92
N GLN A 71 3.16 6.64 -1.82
CA GLN A 71 2.01 7.09 -2.57
C GLN A 71 0.73 6.56 -1.96
N GLU A 72 -0.22 7.46 -1.74
CA GLU A 72 -1.57 7.12 -1.32
C GLU A 72 -2.40 6.65 -2.52
N LEU A 73 -3.04 5.50 -2.34
CA LEU A 73 -4.02 4.94 -3.26
C LEU A 73 -5.29 4.63 -2.48
N ASP A 74 -6.29 5.48 -2.68
CA ASP A 74 -7.63 5.25 -2.15
C ASP A 74 -8.43 4.41 -3.13
N HIS A 75 -9.35 3.61 -2.62
CA HIS A 75 -10.24 2.84 -3.48
C HIS A 75 -11.62 2.62 -2.90
N ILE A 76 -12.59 2.53 -3.81
CA ILE A 76 -13.97 2.11 -3.56
C ILE A 76 -14.23 0.86 -4.38
N GLY A 77 -14.65 -0.22 -3.73
CA GLY A 77 -15.08 -1.44 -4.40
C GLY A 77 -16.57 -1.70 -4.20
N THR A 78 -17.35 -1.69 -5.27
CA THR A 78 -18.73 -2.20 -5.28
C THR A 78 -18.75 -3.60 -5.90
N ARG A 79 -19.93 -4.17 -6.13
CA ARG A 79 -20.03 -5.44 -6.89
C ARG A 79 -19.52 -5.36 -8.32
N THR A 80 -19.66 -4.19 -8.93
CA THR A 80 -19.45 -4.02 -10.37
C THR A 80 -18.30 -3.09 -10.70
N THR A 81 -17.79 -2.32 -9.73
CA THR A 81 -16.81 -1.28 -10.00
C THR A 81 -15.75 -1.24 -8.91
N LEU A 82 -14.49 -1.35 -9.32
CA LEU A 82 -13.35 -0.90 -8.54
C LEU A 82 -12.97 0.51 -9.03
N LEU A 83 -13.10 1.51 -8.18
CA LEU A 83 -12.58 2.85 -8.41
C LEU A 83 -11.29 3.00 -7.60
N THR A 84 -10.17 3.29 -8.26
CA THR A 84 -8.90 3.66 -7.61
C THR A 84 -8.58 5.13 -7.85
N VAL A 85 -8.11 5.82 -6.81
CA VAL A 85 -7.61 7.20 -6.88
C VAL A 85 -6.17 7.19 -6.40
N ARG A 86 -5.25 7.37 -7.35
CA ARG A 86 -3.81 7.44 -7.10
C ARG A 86 -3.41 8.89 -6.90
N LYS A 87 -2.80 9.20 -5.76
CA LYS A 87 -2.43 10.57 -5.39
C LYS A 87 -0.91 10.75 -5.40
N THR A 88 -0.37 11.34 -6.46
CA THR A 88 1.08 11.49 -6.66
C THR A 88 1.64 12.55 -5.70
N PRO A 89 2.67 12.24 -4.91
CA PRO A 89 3.31 13.24 -4.06
C PRO A 89 4.12 14.24 -4.90
N GLN A 90 4.32 15.45 -4.37
CA GLN A 90 4.89 16.59 -5.13
C GLN A 90 6.23 16.31 -5.83
N ASN A 91 7.06 15.44 -5.24
CA ASN A 91 8.36 15.03 -5.78
C ASN A 91 8.42 13.51 -5.99
N GLY A 92 7.31 12.88 -6.33
CA GLY A 92 7.25 11.44 -6.62
C GLY A 92 6.79 11.16 -8.04
N GLU A 93 6.93 9.89 -8.42
CA GLU A 93 6.37 9.33 -9.63
C GLU A 93 5.14 8.49 -9.28
N PRO A 94 4.16 8.43 -10.19
CA PRO A 94 2.99 7.61 -9.96
C PRO A 94 3.33 6.12 -10.02
N PHE A 95 2.80 5.37 -9.07
CA PHE A 95 2.84 3.92 -8.98
C PHE A 95 2.12 3.34 -10.19
N ASP A 96 2.85 2.54 -10.96
CA ASP A 96 2.29 1.88 -12.14
C ASP A 96 1.47 0.66 -11.72
N ILE A 97 0.17 0.72 -11.96
CA ILE A 97 -0.74 -0.40 -11.69
C ILE A 97 -0.95 -1.30 -12.91
N SER A 98 -0.19 -1.10 -14.00
CA SER A 98 -0.37 -1.83 -15.25
C SER A 98 -0.17 -3.33 -15.08
N GLU A 99 0.77 -3.77 -14.24
CA GLU A 99 0.98 -5.18 -13.93
C GLU A 99 -0.20 -5.77 -13.16
N ALA A 100 -0.71 -5.09 -12.13
CA ALA A 100 -1.91 -5.51 -11.41
C ALA A 100 -3.13 -5.63 -12.35
N ARG A 101 -3.28 -4.68 -13.28
CA ARG A 101 -4.34 -4.72 -14.31
C ARG A 101 -4.18 -5.88 -15.29
N LYS A 102 -2.96 -6.22 -15.70
CA LYS A 102 -2.70 -7.36 -16.60
C LYS A 102 -3.01 -8.70 -15.94
N SER A 103 -2.88 -8.79 -14.61
CA SER A 103 -3.23 -9.99 -13.84
C SER A 103 -4.73 -10.21 -13.72
N CYS A 104 -5.54 -9.17 -13.92
CA CYS A 104 -7.00 -9.25 -13.87
C CYS A 104 -7.59 -10.01 -15.08
N GLN A 105 -8.55 -10.88 -14.82
CA GLN A 105 -9.27 -11.66 -15.82
C GLN A 105 -10.69 -11.11 -16.03
N GLU A 106 -11.25 -11.28 -17.25
CA GLU A 106 -12.58 -10.72 -17.59
C GLU A 106 -13.74 -11.26 -16.73
N HIS A 107 -13.59 -12.48 -16.18
CA HIS A 107 -14.62 -13.13 -15.36
C HIS A 107 -14.45 -12.88 -13.85
N GLU A 108 -13.36 -12.23 -13.43
CA GLU A 108 -13.12 -11.95 -12.03
C GLU A 108 -14.03 -10.84 -11.50
N GLY A 109 -14.31 -10.91 -10.19
CA GLY A 109 -15.03 -9.87 -9.46
C GLY A 109 -14.10 -8.81 -8.88
N VAL A 110 -14.68 -7.72 -8.39
CA VAL A 110 -13.95 -6.59 -7.79
C VAL A 110 -13.01 -7.02 -6.65
N GLY A 111 -13.40 -8.00 -5.82
CA GLY A 111 -12.52 -8.52 -4.77
C GLY A 111 -11.19 -9.08 -5.29
N MET A 112 -11.20 -9.74 -6.45
CA MET A 112 -9.97 -10.22 -7.10
C MET A 112 -9.14 -9.08 -7.70
N TYR A 113 -9.78 -8.03 -8.23
CA TYR A 113 -9.04 -6.85 -8.71
C TYR A 113 -8.33 -6.12 -7.56
N VAL A 114 -8.98 -6.03 -6.39
CA VAL A 114 -8.33 -5.50 -5.18
C VAL A 114 -7.18 -6.39 -4.76
N TYR A 115 -7.35 -7.72 -4.80
CA TYR A 115 -6.25 -8.66 -4.54
C TYR A 115 -5.05 -8.42 -5.47
N HIS A 116 -5.24 -8.35 -6.79
CA HIS A 116 -4.13 -8.16 -7.74
C HIS A 116 -3.38 -6.85 -7.48
N LEU A 117 -4.10 -5.79 -7.09
CA LEU A 117 -3.50 -4.53 -6.69
C LEU A 117 -2.68 -4.68 -5.39
N VAL A 118 -3.25 -5.32 -4.37
CA VAL A 118 -2.59 -5.55 -3.08
C VAL A 118 -1.36 -6.44 -3.24
N ASP A 119 -1.44 -7.49 -4.07
CA ASP A 119 -0.34 -8.40 -4.33
C ASP A 119 0.83 -7.67 -5.01
N HIS A 120 0.54 -6.80 -5.98
CA HIS A 120 1.54 -5.96 -6.61
C HIS A 120 2.18 -4.96 -5.63
N MET A 121 1.39 -4.36 -4.74
CA MET A 121 1.92 -3.50 -3.67
C MET A 121 2.80 -4.27 -2.69
N ALA A 122 2.45 -5.52 -2.37
CA ALA A 122 3.22 -6.36 -1.45
C ALA A 122 4.64 -6.64 -1.99
N GLU A 123 4.79 -6.83 -3.30
CA GLU A 123 6.10 -6.93 -3.95
C GLU A 123 6.92 -5.64 -3.74
N SER A 124 6.32 -4.45 -3.90
CA SER A 124 7.02 -3.19 -3.65
C SER A 124 7.52 -3.03 -2.21
N TYR A 125 6.85 -3.63 -1.23
CA TYR A 125 7.36 -3.68 0.14
C TYR A 125 8.54 -4.64 0.28
N LEU A 126 8.53 -5.79 -0.39
CA LEU A 126 9.68 -6.71 -0.37
C LEU A 126 10.91 -6.03 -1.00
N ASP A 127 10.75 -5.39 -2.16
CA ASP A 127 11.82 -4.67 -2.85
C ASP A 127 12.47 -3.61 -1.94
N VAL A 128 11.66 -2.81 -1.24
CA VAL A 128 12.16 -1.77 -0.34
C VAL A 128 12.89 -2.33 0.89
N ILE A 129 12.49 -3.51 1.37
CA ILE A 129 13.21 -4.19 2.46
C ILE A 129 14.53 -4.78 1.96
N ASP A 130 14.57 -5.28 0.73
CA ASP A 130 15.81 -5.77 0.11
C ASP A 130 16.81 -4.61 -0.12
N ASP A 131 16.34 -3.46 -0.60
CA ASP A 131 17.16 -2.24 -0.74
C ASP A 131 17.72 -1.78 0.63
N LEU A 132 16.87 -1.73 1.66
CA LEU A 132 17.28 -1.37 3.02
C LEU A 132 18.37 -2.31 3.57
N ASN A 133 18.25 -3.61 3.33
CA ASN A 133 19.26 -4.57 3.76
C ASN A 133 20.59 -4.36 3.02
N ALA A 134 20.54 -4.06 1.72
CA ALA A 134 21.74 -3.76 0.94
C ALA A 134 22.47 -2.50 1.46
N GLU A 135 21.73 -1.49 1.91
CA GLU A 135 22.33 -0.30 2.54
C GLU A 135 22.97 -0.61 3.91
N ILE A 136 22.36 -1.50 4.70
CA ILE A 136 22.94 -1.97 5.97
C ILE A 136 24.26 -2.71 5.70
N ASP A 137 24.27 -3.63 4.74
CA ASP A 137 25.47 -4.38 4.35
C ASP A 137 26.59 -3.42 3.89
N GLU A 138 26.26 -2.35 3.14
CA GLU A 138 27.25 -1.33 2.75
C GLU A 138 27.90 -0.65 3.96
N VAL A 139 27.10 -0.30 4.98
CA VAL A 139 27.60 0.31 6.22
C VAL A 139 28.51 -0.67 6.96
N GLU A 140 28.12 -1.94 7.07
CA GLU A 140 28.89 -2.98 7.75
C GLU A 140 30.25 -3.22 7.07
N ASP A 141 30.25 -3.37 5.74
CA ASP A 141 31.47 -3.61 4.94
C ASP A 141 32.46 -2.45 5.01
N ASN A 142 31.97 -1.24 5.28
CA ASN A 142 32.78 -0.03 5.30
C ASN A 142 33.03 0.56 6.69
N VAL A 143 32.57 -0.09 7.76
CA VAL A 143 32.62 0.44 9.13
C VAL A 143 34.04 0.82 9.57
N GLU A 144 35.05 0.07 9.13
CA GLU A 144 36.47 0.33 9.45
C GLU A 144 37.13 1.37 8.54
N SER A 145 36.60 1.57 7.34
CA SER A 145 37.22 2.39 6.29
C SER A 145 36.63 3.80 6.20
N TRP A 146 35.36 3.98 6.59
CA TRP A 146 34.67 5.26 6.58
C TRP A 146 35.04 6.14 7.77
N ASP A 147 34.84 7.45 7.58
CA ASP A 147 34.92 8.40 8.68
C ASP A 147 33.83 8.07 9.72
N PRO A 148 34.15 8.03 11.03
CA PRO A 148 33.18 7.68 12.07
C PRO A 148 31.92 8.55 12.08
N GLU A 149 32.01 9.82 11.66
CA GLU A 149 30.83 10.69 11.55
C GLU A 149 29.91 10.23 10.42
N LYS A 150 30.48 9.87 9.27
CA LYS A 150 29.72 9.34 8.13
C LYS A 150 28.98 8.07 8.52
N THR A 151 29.66 7.13 9.17
CA THR A 151 29.06 5.86 9.62
C THR A 151 27.91 6.11 10.60
N ARG A 152 28.11 7.00 11.59
CA ARG A 152 27.05 7.35 12.55
C ARG A 152 25.84 7.99 11.88
N GLN A 153 26.05 8.87 10.90
CA GLN A 153 24.97 9.50 10.17
C GLN A 153 24.17 8.45 9.39
N ARG A 154 24.84 7.58 8.61
CA ARG A 154 24.18 6.50 7.86
C ARG A 154 23.37 5.57 8.75
N VAL A 155 23.94 5.12 9.88
CA VAL A 155 23.21 4.31 10.86
C VAL A 155 21.99 5.06 11.40
N SER A 156 22.09 6.36 11.65
CA SER A 156 20.96 7.16 12.10
C SER A 156 19.86 7.27 11.04
N ASP A 157 20.22 7.44 9.77
CA ASP A 157 19.27 7.54 8.65
C ASP A 157 18.53 6.21 8.48
N LEU A 158 19.26 5.09 8.44
CA LEU A 158 18.68 3.75 8.41
C LEU A 158 17.72 3.46 9.58
N ARG A 159 18.03 3.94 10.81
CA ARG A 159 17.09 3.83 11.95
C ARG A 159 15.80 4.61 11.70
N HIS A 160 15.88 5.80 11.10
CA HIS A 160 14.70 6.58 10.78
C HIS A 160 13.86 5.88 9.72
N ASP A 161 14.48 5.35 8.66
CA ASP A 161 13.78 4.64 7.60
C ASP A 161 13.10 3.37 8.11
N VAL A 162 13.80 2.56 8.91
CA VAL A 162 13.23 1.38 9.57
C VAL A 162 11.96 1.74 10.35
N LEU A 163 12.02 2.82 11.14
CA LEU A 163 10.87 3.27 11.93
C LEU A 163 9.73 3.78 11.06
N HIS A 164 10.03 4.48 9.97
CA HIS A 164 9.05 5.03 9.06
C HIS A 164 8.34 3.93 8.27
N ILE A 165 9.10 2.99 7.68
CA ILE A 165 8.54 1.82 7.00
C ILE A 165 7.64 1.03 7.95
N ARG A 166 8.06 0.81 9.19
CA ARG A 166 7.27 0.05 10.17
C ARG A 166 5.91 0.70 10.46
N ARG A 167 5.86 2.04 10.57
CA ARG A 167 4.61 2.77 10.85
C ARG A 167 3.56 2.59 9.77
N ILE A 168 3.97 2.30 8.54
CA ILE A 168 3.09 2.18 7.38
C ILE A 168 2.83 0.70 7.04
N LEU A 169 3.88 -0.13 7.05
CA LEU A 169 3.79 -1.56 6.77
C LEU A 169 2.92 -2.30 7.81
N SER A 170 2.98 -1.91 9.10
CA SER A 170 2.15 -2.58 10.13
C SER A 170 0.65 -2.40 9.87
N PRO A 171 0.12 -1.17 9.68
CA PRO A 171 -1.27 -0.97 9.27
C PRO A 171 -1.63 -1.62 7.94
N MET A 172 -0.76 -1.59 6.92
CA MET A 172 -1.01 -2.26 5.64
C MET A 172 -1.28 -3.75 5.86
N ARG A 173 -0.35 -4.43 6.56
CA ARG A 173 -0.47 -5.85 6.89
C ARG A 173 -1.76 -6.14 7.67
N ASP A 174 -2.11 -5.30 8.64
CA ASP A 174 -3.32 -5.47 9.44
C ASP A 174 -4.60 -5.26 8.62
N ALA A 175 -4.60 -4.34 7.64
CA ALA A 175 -5.71 -4.15 6.70
C ALA A 175 -5.92 -5.38 5.80
N ILE A 176 -4.84 -5.99 5.31
CA ILE A 176 -4.91 -7.22 4.50
C ILE A 176 -5.37 -8.40 5.36
N ARG A 177 -4.88 -8.49 6.60
CA ARG A 177 -5.32 -9.50 7.56
C ARG A 177 -6.82 -9.46 7.82
N ALA A 178 -7.42 -8.27 7.86
CA ALA A 178 -8.85 -8.13 8.08
C ALA A 178 -9.69 -8.85 7.01
N VAL A 179 -9.21 -8.93 5.76
CA VAL A 179 -9.86 -9.71 4.71
C VAL A 179 -9.71 -11.21 4.98
N VAL A 180 -8.50 -11.66 5.32
CA VAL A 180 -8.21 -13.08 5.61
C VAL A 180 -9.00 -13.59 6.82
N ASP A 181 -9.20 -12.73 7.81
CA ASP A 181 -9.97 -13.02 9.03
C ASP A 181 -11.50 -12.88 8.82
N ASP A 182 -11.97 -12.68 7.58
CA ASP A 182 -13.40 -12.50 7.23
C ASP A 182 -14.07 -11.34 7.99
N ARG A 183 -13.39 -10.19 8.06
CA ARG A 183 -13.85 -8.97 8.78
C ARG A 183 -14.22 -7.81 7.86
N VAL A 184 -14.17 -8.03 6.54
CA VAL A 184 -14.46 -7.02 5.50
C VAL A 184 -15.69 -7.48 4.73
N GLU A 185 -16.86 -7.08 5.23
CA GLU A 185 -18.16 -7.47 4.69
C GLU A 185 -18.93 -6.28 4.12
N ILE A 186 -19.82 -6.54 3.17
CA ILE A 186 -20.78 -5.55 2.66
C ILE A 186 -22.22 -6.07 2.84
N ASP A 187 -23.14 -5.17 3.18
CA ASP A 187 -24.56 -5.40 3.42
C ASP A 187 -25.36 -5.54 2.11
N ASP A 188 -24.98 -6.51 1.28
CA ASP A 188 -25.55 -6.72 -0.07
C ASP A 188 -25.93 -8.21 -0.28
N GLY A 189 -25.99 -9.03 0.78
CA GLY A 189 -26.50 -10.41 0.72
C GLY A 189 -25.62 -11.44 -0.02
N GLN A 190 -24.49 -11.03 -0.58
CA GLN A 190 -23.40 -11.91 -1.04
C GLN A 190 -22.03 -11.27 -0.73
N PRO A 191 -21.03 -12.06 -0.31
CA PRO A 191 -19.72 -11.52 0.05
C PRO A 191 -18.98 -10.97 -1.18
N LEU A 192 -18.39 -9.79 -1.05
CA LEU A 192 -17.46 -9.23 -2.04
C LEU A 192 -16.09 -9.92 -1.94
N MET A 193 -15.64 -10.13 -0.70
CA MET A 193 -14.50 -10.96 -0.35
C MET A 193 -14.98 -12.41 -0.26
N THR A 194 -15.08 -13.10 -1.40
CA THR A 194 -15.46 -14.51 -1.40
C THR A 194 -14.34 -15.35 -0.79
N ARG A 195 -14.64 -16.63 -0.50
CA ARG A 195 -13.62 -17.57 -0.02
C ARG A 195 -12.40 -17.67 -0.94
N GLU A 196 -12.60 -17.53 -2.25
CA GLU A 196 -11.50 -17.49 -3.22
C GLU A 196 -10.64 -16.24 -3.04
N VAL A 197 -11.28 -15.07 -2.86
CA VAL A 197 -10.58 -13.81 -2.61
C VAL A 197 -9.78 -13.89 -1.31
N GLU A 198 -10.37 -14.37 -0.22
CA GLU A 198 -9.68 -14.57 1.07
C GLU A 198 -8.41 -15.42 0.93
N LEU A 199 -8.47 -16.52 0.16
CA LEU A 199 -7.32 -17.41 -0.05
C LEU A 199 -6.20 -16.71 -0.83
N ASN A 200 -6.54 -15.87 -1.80
CA ASN A 200 -5.55 -15.07 -2.53
C ASN A 200 -4.98 -13.95 -1.64
N PHE A 201 -5.81 -13.29 -0.84
CA PHE A 201 -5.37 -12.33 0.18
C PHE A 201 -4.44 -12.96 1.23
N ALA A 202 -4.60 -14.24 1.56
CA ALA A 202 -3.67 -14.95 2.44
C ALA A 202 -2.26 -15.03 1.83
N ALA A 203 -2.15 -15.25 0.52
CA ALA A 203 -0.86 -15.25 -0.17
C ALA A 203 -0.21 -13.87 -0.16
N ALA A 204 -0.98 -12.79 -0.39
CA ALA A 204 -0.48 -11.43 -0.27
C ALA A 204 -0.09 -11.08 1.18
N TYR A 205 -0.88 -11.52 2.16
CA TYR A 205 -0.59 -11.35 3.58
C TYR A 205 0.74 -11.99 3.98
N ASP A 206 1.05 -13.18 3.44
CA ASP A 206 2.34 -13.84 3.67
C ASP A 206 3.51 -12.99 3.15
N LYS A 207 3.35 -12.28 2.02
CA LYS A 207 4.37 -11.33 1.51
C LYS A 207 4.56 -10.14 2.46
N PHE A 208 3.46 -9.53 2.93
CA PHE A 208 3.54 -8.47 3.93
C PHE A 208 4.16 -8.94 5.25
N LEU A 209 3.89 -10.18 5.68
CA LEU A 209 4.51 -10.76 6.86
C LEU A 209 6.02 -10.94 6.67
N ARG A 210 6.44 -11.47 5.51
CA ARG A 210 7.87 -11.58 5.16
C ARG A 210 8.57 -10.21 5.13
N ALA A 211 7.95 -9.19 4.54
CA ALA A 211 8.48 -7.83 4.55
C ALA A 211 8.60 -7.30 5.99
N TYR A 212 7.59 -7.56 6.83
CA TYR A 212 7.61 -7.14 8.23
C TYR A 212 8.72 -7.83 9.04
N ASP A 213 8.87 -9.15 8.88
CA ASP A 213 9.92 -9.92 9.57
C ASP A 213 11.32 -9.50 9.09
N GLY A 214 11.47 -9.23 7.79
CA GLY A 214 12.71 -8.67 7.23
C GLY A 214 13.05 -7.31 7.83
N LEU A 215 12.07 -6.41 7.93
CA LEU A 215 12.25 -5.10 8.57
C LEU A 215 12.67 -5.20 10.05
N GLU A 216 12.11 -6.16 10.78
CA GLU A 216 12.47 -6.39 12.19
C GLU A 216 13.90 -6.91 12.33
N LEU A 217 14.38 -7.72 11.38
CA LEU A 217 15.79 -8.12 11.30
C LEU A 217 16.68 -6.91 11.01
N SER A 218 16.34 -6.08 10.01
CA SER A 218 17.07 -4.85 9.70
C SER A 218 17.15 -3.92 10.92
N ARG A 219 16.05 -3.78 11.67
CA ARG A 219 16.04 -3.00 12.92
C ARG A 219 17.08 -3.52 13.92
N ASP A 220 17.14 -4.84 14.11
CA ASP A 220 18.03 -5.45 15.09
C ASP A 220 19.50 -5.29 14.69
N LEU A 221 19.82 -5.36 13.39
CA LEU A 221 21.16 -5.10 12.86
C LEU A 221 21.59 -3.65 13.12
N VAL A 222 20.74 -2.67 12.79
CA VAL A 222 21.06 -1.25 12.95
C VAL A 222 21.04 -0.81 14.43
N ALA A 223 20.43 -1.59 15.33
CA ALA A 223 20.44 -1.34 16.77
C ALA A 223 21.71 -1.84 17.49
N GLY A 224 22.41 -2.82 16.91
CA GLY A 224 23.70 -3.35 17.39
C GLY A 224 24.83 -2.34 17.31
#